data_AF-A0A1M6F0C6-F1
#
_entry.id   AF-A0A1M6F0C6-F1
#
_cell.length_a   1.000
_cell.length_b   1.000
_cell.length_c   1.000
_cell.angle_alpha   90.00
_cell.angle_beta   90.00
_cell.angle_gamma   90.00
#
_symmetry.space_group_name_H-M   'P 1'
#
loop_
_entity.id
_entity.type
_entity.pdbx_description
1 polymer ?
#
loop_
_entity_poly.entity_id
_entity_poly.type
_entity_poly.pdbx_seq_one_letter_code
_entity_poly.pdbx_strand_id
1 'polypeptide(L)'
;MNLNKTVLWVAVYSIVGVAILSQITLPSFFAFLAGTIGATVLFFLNTRVAKAPSAEQSQSKTTTLYVGNLPYKANESNVKTLFAQYGDVFAVRLMKDKRTGKRRGFGFVVMPASDAPRALENLNEHNYMDRTLKVRVANDPKSPESIESD
;
A
#
# COMPACT_ATOMS: atom_id res chain seq x y z
N MET A 1 -39.59 22.86 45.54
CA MET A 1 -39.78 22.00 46.73
C MET A 1 -39.96 20.53 46.32
N ASN A 2 -39.00 19.94 45.59
CA ASN A 2 -39.10 18.56 45.03
C ASN A 2 -37.86 17.69 45.35
N LEU A 3 -36.94 18.18 46.19
CA LEU A 3 -35.62 17.56 46.40
C LEU A 3 -35.70 16.28 47.25
N ASN A 4 -36.65 16.18 48.17
CA ASN A 4 -36.83 14.98 49.00
C ASN A 4 -37.31 13.76 48.20
N LYS A 5 -38.15 13.94 47.18
CA LYS A 5 -38.64 12.84 46.32
C LYS A 5 -37.53 12.33 45.38
N THR A 6 -36.75 13.21 44.76
CA THR A 6 -35.66 12.79 43.85
C THR A 6 -34.54 12.07 44.59
N VAL A 7 -34.13 12.56 45.77
CA VAL A 7 -33.10 11.89 46.58
C VAL A 7 -33.58 10.52 47.07
N LEU A 8 -34.86 10.39 47.44
CA LEU A 8 -35.46 9.09 47.78
C LEU A 8 -35.45 8.11 46.60
N TRP A 9 -35.85 8.54 45.41
CA TRP A 9 -35.83 7.69 44.22
C TRP A 9 -34.40 7.27 43.82
N VAL A 10 -33.42 8.18 43.92
CA VAL A 10 -32.00 7.85 43.64
C VAL A 10 -31.45 6.86 44.65
N ALA A 11 -31.75 7.03 45.94
CA ALA A 11 -31.32 6.10 46.98
C ALA A 11 -31.92 4.70 46.77
N VAL A 12 -33.20 4.61 46.41
CA VAL A 12 -33.87 3.33 46.10
C VAL A 12 -33.24 2.68 44.87
N TYR A 13 -33.00 3.42 43.78
CA TYR A 13 -32.37 2.87 42.58
C TYR A 13 -30.92 2.41 42.82
N SER A 14 -30.13 3.13 43.62
CA SER A 14 -28.78 2.69 43.98
C SER A 14 -28.78 1.38 44.77
N ILE A 15 -29.69 1.24 45.75
CA ILE A 15 -29.76 0.03 46.57
C ILE A 15 -30.24 -1.16 45.74
N VAL A 16 -31.24 -0.98 44.88
CA VAL A 16 -31.74 -2.01 43.97
C VAL A 16 -30.66 -2.41 42.96
N GLY A 17 -29.92 -1.45 42.40
CA GLY A 17 -28.83 -1.71 41.46
C GLY A 17 -27.69 -2.54 42.07
N VAL A 18 -27.24 -2.18 43.28
CA VAL A 18 -26.19 -2.93 43.99
C VAL A 18 -26.67 -4.32 44.40
N ALA A 19 -27.94 -4.48 44.81
CA ALA A 19 -28.51 -5.78 45.16
C ALA A 19 -28.63 -6.71 43.94
N ILE A 20 -29.08 -6.20 42.78
CA ILE A 20 -29.16 -6.98 41.54
C ILE A 20 -27.75 -7.37 41.05
N LEU A 21 -26.78 -6.45 41.11
CA LEU A 21 -25.39 -6.72 40.76
C LEU A 21 -24.72 -7.74 41.70
N SER A 22 -25.07 -7.74 42.99
CA SER A 22 -24.51 -8.69 43.97
C SER A 22 -25.10 -10.10 43.87
N GLN A 23 -26.28 -10.28 43.26
CA GLN A 23 -26.89 -11.60 43.05
C GLN A 23 -26.51 -12.21 41.68
N ILE A 24 -25.89 -11.41 40.80
CA ILE A 24 -25.35 -11.85 39.52
C ILE A 24 -23.88 -12.21 39.69
N THR A 25 -23.64 -13.45 40.15
CA THR A 25 -22.39 -14.15 39.85
C THR A 25 -22.37 -14.32 38.33
N LEU A 26 -21.73 -13.41 37.61
CA LEU A 26 -21.39 -13.63 36.22
C LEU A 26 -20.40 -14.80 36.21
N PRO A 27 -20.76 -15.99 35.70
CA PRO A 27 -19.81 -17.08 35.60
C PRO A 27 -18.58 -16.59 34.84
N SER A 28 -17.39 -17.03 35.25
CA SER A 28 -16.08 -16.56 34.76
C SER A 28 -15.92 -16.60 33.23
N PHE A 29 -16.83 -17.26 32.51
CA PHE A 29 -16.98 -17.21 31.08
C PHE A 29 -17.34 -15.82 30.52
N PHE A 30 -18.21 -15.04 31.17
CA PHE A 30 -18.58 -13.70 30.67
C PHE A 30 -17.42 -12.69 30.78
N ALA A 31 -16.63 -12.77 31.86
CA ALA A 31 -15.43 -11.96 32.01
C ALA A 31 -14.37 -12.33 30.95
N PHE A 32 -14.21 -13.63 30.69
CA PHE A 32 -13.28 -14.13 29.66
C PHE A 32 -13.73 -13.76 28.23
N LEU A 33 -15.03 -13.82 27.95
CA LEU A 33 -15.58 -13.46 26.64
C LEU A 33 -15.48 -11.94 26.39
N ALA A 34 -15.77 -11.10 27.39
CA ALA A 34 -15.57 -9.65 27.26
C ALA A 34 -14.09 -9.28 27.06
N GLY A 35 -13.18 -9.97 27.76
CA GLY A 35 -11.73 -9.76 27.61
C GLY A 35 -11.18 -10.19 26.25
N THR A 36 -11.59 -11.35 25.73
CA THR A 36 -11.15 -11.83 24.42
C THR A 36 -11.75 -11.02 23.27
N ILE A 37 -12.99 -10.53 23.38
CA ILE A 37 -13.56 -9.59 22.41
C ILE A 37 -12.77 -8.27 22.41
N GLY A 38 -12.44 -7.73 23.59
CA GLY A 38 -11.61 -6.53 23.70
C GLY A 38 -10.21 -6.70 23.08
N ALA A 39 -9.55 -7.83 23.37
CA ALA A 39 -8.21 -8.13 22.84
C ALA A 39 -8.22 -8.42 21.32
N THR A 40 -9.24 -9.12 20.81
CA THR A 40 -9.38 -9.38 19.37
C THR A 40 -9.70 -8.10 18.61
N VAL A 41 -10.54 -7.21 19.14
CA VAL A 41 -10.80 -5.89 18.55
C VAL A 41 -9.55 -5.01 18.58
N LEU A 42 -8.79 -4.99 19.69
CA LEU A 42 -7.52 -4.25 19.76
C LEU A 42 -6.46 -4.82 18.80
N PHE A 43 -6.38 -6.15 18.66
CA PHE A 43 -5.51 -6.80 17.67
C PHE A 43 -5.94 -6.43 16.24
N PHE A 44 -7.24 -6.36 15.97
CA PHE A 44 -7.79 -5.97 14.66
C PHE A 44 -7.69 -4.47 14.36
N LEU A 45 -7.64 -3.60 15.37
CA LEU A 45 -7.34 -2.18 15.19
C LEU A 45 -5.82 -1.93 15.03
N ASN A 46 -4.96 -2.77 15.61
CA ASN A 46 -3.51 -2.62 15.53
C ASN A 46 -2.89 -3.24 14.25
N THR A 47 -3.64 -4.00 13.46
CA THR A 47 -3.19 -4.56 12.16
C THR A 47 -3.38 -3.61 10.97
N ARG A 48 -3.46 -2.30 11.18
CA ARG A 48 -3.37 -1.30 10.08
C ARG A 48 -1.94 -0.84 9.76
N VAL A 49 -0.93 -1.68 10.00
CA VAL A 49 0.44 -1.50 9.51
C VAL A 49 0.85 -2.73 8.71
N ALA A 50 0.27 -2.86 7.52
CA ALA A 50 0.90 -3.41 6.32
C ALA A 50 -0.09 -3.26 5.16
N LYS A 51 -0.15 -2.07 4.57
CA LYS A 51 -0.54 -1.98 3.15
C LYS A 51 0.59 -2.63 2.35
N ALA A 52 0.61 -3.95 2.33
CA ALA A 52 1.23 -4.69 1.24
C ALA A 52 0.42 -4.31 -0.01
N PRO A 53 1.05 -3.88 -1.11
CA PRO A 53 0.35 -3.79 -2.37
C PRO A 53 0.05 -5.23 -2.81
N SER A 54 -1.12 -5.73 -2.40
CA SER A 54 -1.76 -6.81 -3.13
C SER A 54 -1.96 -6.30 -4.55
N ALA A 55 -1.07 -6.71 -5.43
CA ALA A 55 -1.30 -6.72 -6.86
C ALA A 55 -2.43 -7.71 -7.12
N GLU A 56 -3.67 -7.33 -6.82
CA GLU A 56 -4.81 -7.83 -7.55
C GLU A 56 -4.63 -7.33 -8.99
N GLN A 57 -3.99 -8.17 -9.79
CA GLN A 57 -3.96 -8.05 -11.24
C GLN A 57 -5.39 -8.25 -11.75
N SER A 58 -6.22 -7.20 -11.62
CA SER A 58 -7.20 -6.92 -12.64
C SER A 58 -6.45 -6.97 -13.97
N GLN A 59 -6.89 -7.84 -14.88
CA GLN A 59 -6.35 -8.01 -16.24
C GLN A 59 -6.55 -6.75 -17.10
N SER A 60 -6.12 -5.59 -16.62
CA SER A 60 -5.81 -4.43 -17.46
C SER A 60 -4.52 -4.77 -18.18
N LYS A 61 -4.54 -4.83 -19.52
CA LYS A 61 -3.34 -5.02 -20.33
C LYS A 61 -2.29 -3.98 -19.94
N THR A 62 -1.23 -4.41 -19.26
CA THR A 62 -0.08 -3.56 -18.93
C THR A 62 1.02 -3.79 -19.95
N THR A 63 1.75 -2.73 -20.28
CA THR A 63 2.93 -2.80 -21.15
C THR A 63 4.14 -2.29 -20.39
N THR A 64 5.26 -2.97 -20.59
CA THR A 64 6.55 -2.53 -20.05
C THR A 64 7.26 -1.67 -21.09
N LEU A 65 7.72 -0.49 -20.69
CA LEU A 65 8.55 0.38 -21.49
C LEU A 65 10.00 0.33 -21.00
N TYR A 66 10.93 0.25 -21.94
CA TYR A 66 12.35 0.44 -21.73
C TYR A 66 12.68 1.92 -21.81
N VAL A 67 13.46 2.41 -20.85
CA VAL A 67 13.93 3.80 -20.78
C VAL A 67 15.44 3.80 -20.70
N GLY A 68 16.11 4.20 -21.78
CA GLY A 68 17.56 4.25 -21.92
C GLY A 68 18.12 5.67 -21.89
N ASN A 69 19.45 5.75 -21.73
CA ASN A 69 20.22 6.99 -21.65
C ASN A 69 19.80 7.94 -20.50
N LEU A 70 19.24 7.38 -19.43
CA LEU A 70 18.92 8.14 -18.22
C LEU A 70 20.19 8.69 -17.57
N PRO A 71 20.16 9.93 -17.05
CA PRO A 71 21.26 10.49 -16.29
C PRO A 71 21.51 9.68 -15.03
N TYR A 72 22.78 9.51 -14.64
CA TYR A 72 23.14 8.75 -13.43
C TYR A 72 22.60 9.38 -12.15
N LYS A 73 22.15 10.64 -12.19
CA LYS A 73 21.48 11.32 -11.08
C LYS A 73 19.97 11.03 -11.01
N ALA A 74 19.34 10.51 -12.07
CA ALA A 74 17.91 10.18 -12.05
C ALA A 74 17.58 9.04 -11.08
N ASN A 75 16.58 9.29 -10.25
CA ASN A 75 16.00 8.32 -9.32
C ASN A 75 14.71 7.73 -9.90
N GLU A 76 14.24 6.63 -9.30
CA GLU A 76 12.95 6.00 -9.64
C GLU A 76 11.79 6.99 -9.51
N SER A 77 11.79 7.82 -8.46
CA SER A 77 10.79 8.87 -8.27
C SER A 77 10.76 9.87 -9.43
N ASN A 78 11.93 10.29 -9.93
CA ASN A 78 12.01 11.25 -11.03
C ASN A 78 11.43 10.67 -12.32
N VAL A 79 11.77 9.40 -12.62
CA VAL A 79 11.23 8.69 -13.78
C VAL A 79 9.74 8.46 -13.61
N LYS A 80 9.28 8.10 -12.42
CA LYS A 80 7.84 7.96 -12.14
C LYS A 80 7.10 9.26 -12.40
N THR A 81 7.58 10.39 -11.89
CA THR A 81 6.96 11.71 -12.11
C THR A 81 6.94 12.11 -13.58
N LEU A 82 8.04 11.84 -14.31
CA LEU A 82 8.11 12.14 -15.74
C LEU A 82 7.09 11.34 -16.57
N PHE A 83 6.94 10.05 -16.27
CA PHE A 83 5.99 9.18 -16.98
C PHE A 83 4.54 9.41 -16.50
N ALA A 84 4.34 9.84 -15.26
CA ALA A 84 3.02 10.15 -14.69
C ALA A 84 2.30 11.30 -15.41
N GLN A 85 3.01 12.15 -16.16
CA GLN A 85 2.40 13.19 -16.99
C GLN A 85 1.64 12.62 -18.20
N TYR A 86 1.97 11.40 -18.64
CA TYR A 86 1.43 10.78 -19.84
C TYR A 86 0.50 9.60 -19.56
N GLY A 87 0.51 9.07 -18.34
CA GLY A 87 -0.37 7.99 -17.90
C GLY A 87 -0.01 7.46 -16.52
N ASP A 88 -0.79 6.51 -16.02
CA ASP A 88 -0.54 5.91 -14.72
C ASP A 88 0.68 4.98 -14.73
N VAL A 89 1.52 5.09 -13.70
CA VAL A 89 2.73 4.27 -13.57
C VAL A 89 2.57 3.27 -12.43
N PHE A 90 2.47 1.99 -12.80
CA PHE A 90 2.35 0.88 -11.84
C PHE A 90 3.67 0.60 -11.14
N ALA A 91 4.77 0.50 -11.89
CA ALA A 91 6.07 0.18 -11.34
C ALA A 91 7.21 0.84 -12.13
N VAL A 92 8.29 1.18 -11.45
CA VAL A 92 9.54 1.67 -12.06
C VAL A 92 10.69 0.86 -11.49
N ARG A 93 11.56 0.34 -12.36
CA ARG A 93 12.75 -0.41 -11.97
C ARG A 93 13.96 0.21 -12.66
N LEU A 94 14.92 0.74 -11.90
CA LEU A 94 16.17 1.24 -12.46
C LEU A 94 17.30 0.23 -12.28
N MET A 95 18.08 0.02 -13.33
CA MET A 95 19.14 -1.00 -13.34
C MET A 95 20.43 -0.39 -12.81
N LYS A 96 20.96 -1.05 -11.79
CA LYS A 96 22.24 -0.72 -11.16
C LYS A 96 23.21 -1.87 -11.43
N ASP A 97 24.47 -1.53 -11.59
CA ASP A 97 25.55 -2.50 -11.64
C ASP A 97 25.69 -3.14 -10.26
N LYS A 98 25.61 -4.48 -10.19
CA LYS A 98 25.71 -5.24 -8.95
C LYS A 98 27.11 -5.19 -8.32
N ARG A 99 28.15 -4.97 -9.13
CA ARG A 99 29.55 -4.95 -8.67
C ARG A 99 29.97 -3.57 -8.19
N THR A 100 29.57 -2.53 -8.91
CA THR A 100 30.00 -1.14 -8.62
C THR A 100 28.94 -0.31 -7.91
N GLY A 101 27.69 -0.77 -7.84
CA GLY A 101 26.54 -0.03 -7.32
C GLY A 101 26.13 1.17 -8.19
N LYS A 102 26.89 1.49 -9.25
CA LYS A 102 26.62 2.63 -10.14
C LYS A 102 25.40 2.34 -10.99
N ARG A 103 24.62 3.39 -11.29
CA ARG A 103 23.46 3.28 -12.16
C ARG A 103 23.92 3.02 -13.59
N ARG A 104 23.28 2.09 -14.29
CA ARG A 104 23.62 1.77 -15.69
C ARG A 104 23.03 2.77 -16.69
N GLY A 105 22.22 3.72 -16.22
CA GLY A 105 21.57 4.73 -17.06
C GLY A 105 20.42 4.18 -17.89
N PHE A 106 19.78 3.10 -17.43
CA PHE A 106 18.55 2.60 -18.04
C PHE A 106 17.61 1.97 -17.01
N GLY A 107 16.34 1.85 -17.40
CA GLY A 107 15.22 1.47 -16.57
C GLY A 107 14.11 0.75 -17.33
N PHE A 108 13.20 0.15 -16.56
CA PHE A 108 11.92 -0.34 -17.05
C PHE A 108 10.78 0.36 -16.30
N VAL A 109 9.72 0.71 -17.01
CA VAL A 109 8.52 1.34 -16.48
C VAL A 109 7.32 0.51 -16.90
N VAL A 110 6.47 0.13 -15.95
CA VAL A 110 5.24 -0.63 -16.20
C VAL A 110 4.07 0.35 -16.13
N MET A 111 3.30 0.41 -17.21
CA MET A 111 2.16 1.32 -17.35
C MET A 111 1.03 0.66 -18.16
N PRO A 112 -0.20 1.22 -18.16
CA PRO A 112 -1.29 0.72 -18.99
C PRO A 112 -0.91 0.71 -20.48
N ALA A 113 -1.31 -0.33 -21.20
CA ALA A 113 -1.07 -0.44 -22.65
C ALA A 113 -1.73 0.71 -23.45
N SER A 114 -2.80 1.31 -22.91
CA SER A 114 -3.46 2.49 -23.49
C SER A 114 -2.57 3.73 -23.50
N ASP A 115 -1.74 3.89 -22.47
CA ASP A 115 -0.99 5.13 -22.22
C ASP A 115 0.47 5.00 -22.70
N ALA A 116 0.97 3.77 -22.81
CA ALA A 116 2.29 3.44 -23.33
C ALA A 116 2.65 4.13 -24.66
N PRO A 117 1.80 4.18 -25.70
CA PRO A 117 2.14 4.86 -26.96
C PRO A 117 2.29 6.37 -26.78
N ARG A 118 1.49 7.01 -25.93
CA ARG A 118 1.60 8.46 -25.67
C ARG A 118 2.92 8.80 -24.98
N ALA A 119 3.30 8.03 -23.97
CA ALA A 119 4.58 8.19 -23.31
C ALA A 119 5.74 7.93 -24.29
N LEU A 120 5.63 6.94 -25.16
CA LEU A 120 6.64 6.63 -26.17
C LEU A 120 6.85 7.81 -27.14
N GLU A 121 5.77 8.36 -27.71
CA GLU A 121 5.86 9.45 -28.69
C GLU A 121 6.42 10.75 -28.11
N ASN A 122 6.09 11.07 -26.85
CA ASN A 122 6.48 12.34 -26.24
C ASN A 122 7.84 12.27 -25.51
N LEU A 123 8.20 11.11 -24.95
CA LEU A 123 9.45 10.96 -24.17
C LEU A 123 10.59 10.34 -24.97
N ASN A 124 10.32 9.67 -26.10
CA ASN A 124 11.38 9.22 -26.97
C ASN A 124 12.09 10.42 -27.59
N GLU A 125 13.42 10.45 -27.50
CA GLU A 125 14.27 11.55 -27.94
C GLU A 125 14.09 12.88 -27.17
N HIS A 126 13.37 12.85 -26.04
CA HIS A 126 13.24 14.00 -25.17
C HIS A 126 14.54 14.28 -24.42
N ASN A 127 14.97 15.55 -24.40
CA ASN A 127 16.17 15.95 -23.67
C ASN A 127 15.84 16.14 -22.18
N TYR A 128 16.48 15.33 -21.33
CA TYR A 128 16.28 15.33 -19.89
C TYR A 128 17.62 15.37 -19.16
N MET A 129 17.90 16.47 -18.46
CA MET A 129 19.15 16.71 -17.72
C MET A 129 20.40 16.50 -18.59
N ASP A 130 20.46 17.19 -19.72
CA ASP A 130 21.55 17.13 -20.71
C ASP A 130 21.75 15.75 -21.38
N ARG A 131 20.73 14.89 -21.34
CA ARG A 131 20.75 13.58 -21.98
C ARG A 131 19.44 13.30 -22.70
N THR A 132 19.56 12.86 -23.94
CA THR A 132 18.42 12.45 -24.77
C THR A 132 17.90 11.08 -24.33
N LEU A 133 16.70 11.02 -23.78
CA LEU A 133 16.08 9.76 -23.38
C LEU A 133 15.75 8.90 -24.61
N LYS A 134 15.88 7.58 -24.45
CA LYS A 134 15.44 6.62 -25.46
C LYS A 134 14.35 5.75 -24.87
N VAL A 135 13.11 5.91 -25.33
CA VAL A 135 11.97 5.15 -24.84
C VAL A 135 11.56 4.14 -25.91
N ARG A 136 11.34 2.88 -25.53
CA ARG A 136 10.92 1.81 -26.43
C ARG A 136 9.96 0.88 -25.71
N VAL A 137 9.10 0.17 -26.44
CA VAL A 137 8.39 -0.98 -25.87
C VAL A 137 9.44 -2.02 -25.47
N ALA A 138 9.43 -2.43 -24.20
CA ALA A 138 10.31 -3.47 -23.72
C ALA A 138 9.72 -4.82 -24.12
N ASN A 139 10.57 -5.71 -24.63
CA ASN A 139 10.26 -7.13 -24.63
C ASN A 139 10.29 -7.60 -23.18
N ASP A 140 9.36 -8.47 -22.81
CA ASP A 140 9.23 -8.96 -21.45
C ASP A 140 10.60 -9.39 -20.90
N PRO A 141 11.01 -8.87 -19.73
CA PRO A 141 12.21 -9.38 -19.10
C PRO A 141 11.97 -10.87 -18.85
N LYS A 142 12.74 -11.75 -19.51
CA LYS A 142 12.82 -13.17 -19.12
C LYS A 142 13.00 -13.19 -17.60
N SER A 143 11.96 -13.60 -16.88
CA SER A 143 12.04 -13.77 -15.44
C SER A 143 13.22 -14.73 -15.19
N PRO A 144 14.12 -14.42 -14.24
CA PRO A 144 15.20 -15.35 -13.89
C PRO A 144 14.70 -16.69 -13.31
N GLU A 145 13.39 -16.87 -13.17
CA GLU A 145 12.71 -18.05 -12.62
C GLU A 145 12.70 -19.28 -13.54
N SER A 146 13.16 -19.18 -14.80
CA SER A 146 13.22 -20.33 -15.73
C SER A 146 14.59 -21.03 -15.79
N ILE A 147 15.47 -20.83 -14.80
CA ILE A 147 16.82 -21.44 -14.73
C ILE A 147 16.95 -22.21 -13.40
N GLU A 148 16.00 -23.08 -13.05
CA GLU A 148 16.19 -23.99 -11.89
C GLU A 148 15.40 -25.30 -12.01
N SER A 149 15.12 -25.75 -13.23
CA SER A 149 14.52 -27.05 -13.49
C SER A 149 15.25 -27.74 -14.65
N ASP A 150 16.45 -28.24 -14.39
CA ASP A 150 17.09 -29.33 -15.14
C ASP A 150 18.03 -30.10 -14.21
#